data_AF-A0A7C5NX02-F1
#
_entry.id   AF-A0A7C5NX02-F1
#
_cell.length_a   1.000
_cell.length_b   1.000
_cell.length_c   1.000
_cell.angle_alpha   90.00
_cell.angle_beta   90.00
_cell.angle_gamma   90.00
#
_symmetry.space_group_name_H-M   'P 1'
#
loop_
_entity.id
_entity.type
_entity.pdbx_description
1 polymer ?
#
loop_
_entity_poly.entity_id
_entity_poly.type
_entity_poly.pdbx_seq_one_letter_code
_entity_poly.pdbx_strand_id
1 'polypeptide(L)'
;ALVFMLFMIGGSVLFSILWVQTSGMDARSQAEQILASGLQVSGFRRDERILERILDRYIFPLTVMGAITVGFIAAFADISGALSRGTGILLAVMIIYQFYERIAREHAMDMNPAVKKFIKG
;
A
#
# COMPACT_ATOMS: atom_id res chain seq x y z
N ALA A 1 -22.55 -17.88 -4.98
CA ALA A 1 -21.63 -16.88 -5.57
C ALA A 1 -21.79 -15.50 -4.92
N LEU A 2 -22.96 -14.86 -5.01
CA LEU A 2 -23.18 -13.49 -4.51
C LEU A 2 -22.97 -13.32 -2.99
N VAL A 3 -23.49 -14.26 -2.18
CA VAL A 3 -23.29 -14.24 -0.71
C VAL A 3 -21.81 -14.45 -0.33
N PHE A 4 -21.11 -15.34 -1.04
CA PHE A 4 -19.68 -15.57 -0.84
C PHE A 4 -18.85 -14.33 -1.20
N MET A 5 -19.16 -13.68 -2.31
CA MET A 5 -18.51 -12.45 -2.75
C MET A 5 -18.72 -11.29 -1.76
N LEU A 6 -19.95 -11.09 -1.27
CA LEU A 6 -20.25 -10.08 -0.26
C LEU A 6 -19.54 -10.35 1.07
N PHE A 7 -19.48 -11.62 1.49
CA PHE A 7 -18.75 -12.01 2.70
C PHE A 7 -17.24 -11.78 2.54
N MET A 8 -16.68 -12.10 1.37
CA MET A 8 -15.27 -11.91 1.04
C MET A 8 -14.87 -10.43 1.00
N ILE A 9 -15.70 -9.59 0.36
CA ILE A 9 -15.49 -8.14 0.30
C ILE A 9 -15.62 -7.53 1.70
N GLY A 10 -16.67 -7.90 2.46
CA GLY A 10 -16.88 -7.40 3.81
C GLY A 10 -15.73 -7.78 4.76
N GLY A 11 -15.27 -9.03 4.69
CA GLY A 11 -14.10 -9.50 5.44
C GLY A 11 -12.81 -8.78 5.04
N SER A 12 -12.61 -8.54 3.75
CA SER A 12 -11.44 -7.81 3.25
C SER A 12 -11.41 -6.36 3.72
N VAL A 13 -12.54 -5.66 3.70
CA VAL A 13 -12.65 -4.27 4.19
C VAL A 13 -12.35 -4.19 5.68
N LEU A 14 -12.96 -5.06 6.48
CA LEU A 14 -12.71 -5.10 7.93
C LEU A 14 -11.25 -5.38 8.23
N PHE A 15 -10.67 -6.39 7.57
CA PHE A 15 -9.27 -6.75 7.74
C PHE A 15 -8.33 -5.62 7.32
N SER A 16 -8.64 -4.91 6.24
CA SER A 16 -7.81 -3.80 5.74
C SER A 16 -7.79 -2.62 6.71
N ILE A 17 -8.93 -2.25 7.31
CA ILE A 17 -9.00 -1.18 8.31
C ILE A 17 -8.20 -1.56 9.56
N LEU A 18 -8.36 -2.81 10.05
CA LEU A 18 -7.60 -3.31 11.19
C LEU A 18 -6.09 -3.34 10.89
N TRP A 19 -5.71 -3.75 9.68
CA TRP A 19 -4.32 -3.82 9.24
C TRP A 19 -3.64 -2.45 9.23
N VAL A 20 -4.33 -1.40 8.79
CA VAL A 20 -3.79 -0.03 8.80
C VAL A 20 -3.49 0.45 10.21
N GLN A 21 -4.39 0.18 11.16
CA GLN A 21 -4.21 0.57 12.56
C GLN A 21 -3.10 -0.22 13.26
N THR A 22 -2.98 -1.52 12.97
CA THR A 22 -1.98 -2.40 13.62
C THR A 22 -0.60 -2.33 13.01
N SER A 23 -0.48 -1.99 11.72
CA SER A 23 0.82 -1.95 11.01
C SER A 23 1.53 -0.59 11.10
N GLY A 24 0.98 0.40 11.83
CA GLY A 24 1.51 1.76 11.86
C GLY A 24 1.44 2.46 10.50
N MET A 25 0.46 2.10 9.67
CA MET A 25 0.15 2.78 8.41
C MET A 25 -0.92 3.86 8.58
N ASP A 26 -1.21 4.24 9.81
CA ASP A 26 -2.07 5.37 10.14
C ASP A 26 -1.42 6.69 9.73
N ALA A 27 -2.26 7.71 9.52
CA ALA A 27 -1.82 9.01 9.01
C ALA A 27 -0.75 9.67 9.88
N ARG A 28 -0.81 9.47 11.19
CA ARG A 28 0.12 10.06 12.15
C ARG A 28 1.49 9.37 12.08
N SER A 29 1.53 8.03 12.18
CA SER A 29 2.78 7.27 12.08
C SER A 29 3.48 7.47 10.73
N GLN A 30 2.70 7.59 9.64
CA GLN A 30 3.24 7.88 8.30
C GLN A 30 3.76 9.32 8.19
N ALA A 31 3.05 10.30 8.74
CA ALA A 31 3.53 11.68 8.79
C ALA A 31 4.85 11.80 9.57
N GLU A 32 4.95 11.12 10.72
CA GLU A 32 6.16 11.06 11.55
C GLU A 32 7.33 10.40 10.79
N GLN A 33 7.11 9.26 10.11
CA GLN A 33 8.13 8.61 9.29
C GLN A 33 8.63 9.50 8.14
N ILE A 34 7.72 10.20 7.45
CA ILE A 34 8.08 11.11 6.36
C ILE A 34 8.96 12.26 6.89
N LEU A 35 8.57 12.86 8.01
CA LEU A 35 9.33 13.92 8.68
C LEU A 35 10.70 13.42 9.17
N ALA A 36 10.75 12.22 9.77
CA ALA A 36 11.97 11.60 10.27
C ALA A 36 12.96 11.19 9.16
N SER A 37 12.46 10.83 7.98
CA SER A 37 13.28 10.44 6.83
C SER A 37 14.05 11.60 6.18
N GLY A 38 13.84 12.83 6.63
CA GLY A 38 14.50 14.01 6.07
C GLY A 38 13.96 14.43 4.70
N LEU A 39 12.88 13.79 4.21
CA LEU A 39 12.04 14.26 3.10
C LEU A 39 11.31 15.54 3.53
N GLN A 40 12.07 16.64 3.54
CA GLN A 40 11.55 17.97 3.80
C GLN A 40 10.91 18.49 2.53
N VAL A 41 9.59 18.67 2.53
CA VAL A 41 8.94 19.56 1.56
C VAL A 41 9.43 20.97 1.89
N SER A 42 10.36 21.49 1.10
CA SER A 42 10.95 22.81 1.35
C SER A 42 9.87 23.90 1.18
N GLY A 43 9.70 24.79 2.17
CA GLY A 43 8.89 26.01 2.04
C GLY A 43 7.78 26.26 3.06
N PHE A 44 7.34 25.30 3.87
CA PHE A 44 6.29 25.51 4.89
C PHE A 44 6.77 25.26 6.32
N ARG A 45 6.30 26.06 7.28
CA ARG A 45 6.50 25.82 8.72
C ARG A 45 6.00 24.40 9.04
N ARG A 46 6.83 23.64 9.76
CA ARG A 46 6.70 22.21 10.05
C ARG A 46 5.48 21.90 10.94
N ASP A 47 4.29 21.90 10.36
CA ASP A 47 3.12 21.40 11.08
C ASP A 47 2.83 19.97 10.65
N GLU A 48 3.35 19.01 11.42
CA GLU A 48 2.99 17.57 11.37
C GLU A 48 1.48 17.38 11.26
N ARG A 49 0.72 18.21 11.98
CA ARG A 49 -0.75 18.24 11.99
C ARG A 49 -1.37 18.52 10.62
N ILE A 50 -0.71 19.29 9.75
CA ILE A 50 -1.21 19.55 8.38
C ILE A 50 -0.97 18.31 7.52
N LEU A 51 0.22 17.71 7.62
CA LEU A 51 0.56 16.50 6.88
C LEU A 51 -0.35 15.33 7.29
N GLU A 52 -0.57 15.15 8.60
CA GLU A 52 -1.50 14.17 9.16
C GLU A 52 -2.92 14.35 8.61
N ARG A 53 -3.48 15.57 8.61
CA ARG A 53 -4.83 15.82 8.06
C ARG A 53 -4.95 15.51 6.57
N ILE A 54 -3.89 15.75 5.81
CA ILE A 54 -3.87 15.42 4.39
C ILE A 54 -3.85 13.90 4.23
N LEU A 55 -2.92 13.22 4.90
CA LEU A 55 -2.78 11.77 4.84
C LEU A 55 -4.06 11.06 5.32
N ASP A 56 -4.68 11.50 6.41
CA ASP A 56 -5.90 10.92 6.97
C ASP A 56 -7.05 10.94 5.96
N ARG A 57 -7.19 12.05 5.23
CA ARG A 57 -8.19 12.20 4.17
C ARG A 57 -7.98 11.23 3.00
N TYR A 58 -6.76 10.77 2.75
CA TYR A 58 -6.45 9.85 1.65
C TYR A 58 -6.33 8.39 2.09
N ILE A 59 -5.78 8.11 3.26
CA ILE A 59 -5.56 6.74 3.76
C ILE A 59 -6.90 6.03 3.93
N PHE A 60 -7.86 6.62 4.64
CA PHE A 60 -9.12 5.93 4.92
C PHE A 60 -9.91 5.56 3.65
N PRO A 61 -10.12 6.46 2.66
CA PRO A 61 -10.76 6.08 1.39
C PRO A 61 -9.92 5.09 0.58
N LEU A 62 -8.60 5.24 0.55
CA LEU A 62 -7.71 4.35 -0.20
C LEU A 62 -7.75 2.92 0.34
N THR A 63 -7.75 2.76 1.66
CA THR A 63 -7.88 1.46 2.35
C THR A 63 -9.19 0.77 2.00
N VAL A 64 -10.31 1.49 2.08
CA VAL A 64 -11.63 0.94 1.78
C VAL A 64 -11.75 0.58 0.30
N MET A 65 -11.35 1.47 -0.60
CA MET A 65 -11.40 1.22 -2.06
C MET A 65 -10.47 0.08 -2.48
N GLY A 66 -9.26 0.04 -1.91
CA GLY A 66 -8.29 -1.03 -2.15
C GLY A 66 -8.82 -2.39 -1.69
N ALA A 67 -9.38 -2.45 -0.48
CA ALA A 67 -9.95 -3.68 0.06
C ALA A 67 -11.16 -4.18 -0.74
N ILE A 68 -12.06 -3.29 -1.16
CA ILE A 68 -13.19 -3.67 -2.01
C ILE A 68 -12.69 -4.24 -3.34
N THR A 69 -11.70 -3.59 -3.96
CA THR A 69 -11.13 -4.02 -5.25
C THR A 69 -10.43 -5.37 -5.13
N VAL A 70 -9.59 -5.55 -4.11
CA VAL A 70 -8.89 -6.82 -3.86
C VAL A 70 -9.87 -7.94 -3.53
N GLY A 71 -10.87 -7.68 -2.68
CA GLY A 71 -11.93 -8.63 -2.35
C GLY A 71 -12.75 -9.03 -3.58
N PHE A 72 -13.03 -8.09 -4.48
CA PHE A 72 -13.71 -8.35 -5.74
C PHE A 72 -12.87 -9.21 -6.69
N ILE A 73 -11.59 -8.87 -6.90
CA ILE A 73 -10.69 -9.64 -7.78
C ILE A 73 -10.48 -11.06 -7.22
N ALA A 74 -10.34 -11.20 -5.90
CA ALA A 74 -10.23 -12.50 -5.24
C ALA A 74 -11.49 -13.37 -5.44
N ALA A 75 -12.68 -12.79 -5.24
CA ALA A 75 -13.94 -13.49 -5.45
C ALA A 75 -14.16 -13.86 -6.93
N PHE A 76 -13.73 -13.00 -7.86
CA PHE A 76 -13.78 -13.28 -9.29
C PHE A 76 -12.84 -14.43 -9.67
N ALA A 77 -11.60 -14.43 -9.17
CA ALA A 77 -10.62 -15.48 -9.40
C ALA A 77 -11.06 -16.85 -8.87
N ASP A 78 -11.74 -16.88 -7.71
CA ASP A 78 -12.31 -18.11 -7.14
C ASP A 78 -13.45 -18.67 -8.00
N ILE A 79 -14.27 -17.81 -8.63
CA ILE A 79 -15.36 -18.23 -9.53
C ILE A 79 -14.82 -18.73 -10.89
N SER A 80 -13.73 -18.14 -11.39
CA SER A 80 -13.09 -18.55 -12.65
C SER A 80 -12.36 -19.90 -12.58
N GLY A 81 -12.36 -20.59 -11.43
CA GLY A 81 -11.85 -21.95 -11.32
C GLY A 81 -10.32 -22.06 -11.41
N ALA A 82 -9.59 -21.05 -10.94
CA ALA A 82 -8.13 -21.12 -10.85
C ALA A 82 -7.71 -22.38 -10.05
N LEU A 83 -6.78 -23.15 -10.61
CA LEU A 83 -6.35 -24.52 -10.23
C LEU A 83 -5.94 -24.71 -8.75
N SER A 84 -5.80 -23.61 -8.03
CA SER A 84 -5.57 -23.43 -6.59
C SER A 84 -6.38 -22.19 -6.20
N ARG A 85 -7.09 -22.20 -5.05
CA ARG A 85 -7.90 -21.08 -4.51
C ARG A 85 -7.32 -19.73 -5.00
N GLY A 86 -8.05 -19.00 -5.85
CA GLY A 86 -7.54 -17.86 -6.63
C GLY A 86 -6.93 -16.76 -5.77
N THR A 87 -7.37 -16.68 -4.51
CA THR A 87 -6.75 -15.91 -3.42
C THR A 87 -5.25 -16.20 -3.22
N GLY A 88 -4.83 -17.46 -3.21
CA GLY A 88 -3.44 -17.87 -2.98
C GLY A 88 -2.51 -17.44 -4.12
N ILE A 89 -3.00 -17.48 -5.36
CA ILE A 89 -2.24 -17.05 -6.54
C ILE A 89 -2.06 -15.52 -6.52
N LEU A 90 -3.12 -14.77 -6.20
CA LEU A 90 -3.04 -13.31 -6.01
C LEU A 90 -2.02 -12.93 -4.95
N LEU A 91 -2.02 -13.62 -3.81
CA LEU A 91 -1.05 -13.39 -2.74
C LEU A 91 0.38 -13.71 -3.20
N ALA A 92 0.59 -14.84 -3.89
CA ALA A 92 1.91 -15.21 -4.39
C ALA A 92 2.46 -14.16 -5.36
N VAL A 93 1.65 -13.70 -6.33
CA VAL A 93 2.04 -12.64 -7.27
C VAL A 93 2.35 -11.34 -6.52
N MET A 94 1.54 -10.99 -5.51
CA MET A 94 1.74 -9.77 -4.73
C MET A 94 3.03 -9.81 -3.89
N ILE A 95 3.35 -10.94 -3.26
CA ILE A 95 4.59 -11.13 -2.51
C ILE A 95 5.81 -11.05 -3.44
N ILE A 96 5.75 -11.73 -4.59
CA ILE A 96 6.83 -11.69 -5.59
C ILE A 96 7.05 -10.26 -6.09
N TYR A 97 5.97 -9.52 -6.36
CA TYR A 97 6.07 -8.14 -6.83
C TYR A 97 6.64 -7.19 -5.77
N GLN A 98 6.20 -7.29 -4.51
CA GLN A 98 6.79 -6.52 -3.42
C GLN A 98 8.28 -6.83 -3.22
N PHE A 99 8.66 -8.11 -3.34
CA PHE A 99 10.04 -8.53 -3.24
C PHE A 99 10.88 -7.97 -4.38
N TYR A 100 10.38 -8.04 -5.62
CA TYR A 100 10.99 -7.42 -6.78
C TYR A 100 11.18 -5.91 -6.59
N GLU A 101 10.15 -5.20 -6.13
CA GLU A 101 10.22 -3.76 -5.90
C GLU A 101 11.24 -3.39 -4.82
N ARG A 102 11.31 -4.20 -3.75
CA ARG A 102 12.29 -4.00 -2.67
C ARG A 102 13.73 -4.13 -3.20
N ILE A 103 13.99 -5.17 -4.00
CA ILE A 103 15.29 -5.37 -4.67
C ILE A 103 15.59 -4.22 -5.63
N ALA A 104 14.61 -3.80 -6.43
CA ALA A 104 14.77 -2.71 -7.38
C ALA A 104 15.10 -1.37 -6.68
N ARG A 105 14.47 -1.09 -5.52
CA ARG A 105 14.80 0.10 -4.71
C ARG A 105 16.21 0.02 -4.12
N GLU A 106 16.63 -1.14 -3.65
CA GLU A 106 17.98 -1.35 -3.10
C GLU A 106 19.05 -1.16 -4.19
N HIS A 107 18.87 -1.78 -5.35
CA HIS A 107 19.75 -1.58 -6.51
C HIS A 107 19.71 -0.15 -7.06
N ALA A 108 18.58 0.56 -7.01
CA ALA A 108 18.52 1.97 -7.39
C ALA A 108 19.32 2.87 -6.42
N MET A 109 19.41 2.49 -5.15
CA MET A 109 20.26 3.18 -4.17
C MET A 109 21.75 2.81 -4.32
N ASP A 110 22.05 1.60 -4.80
CA ASP A 110 23.43 1.12 -5.08
C ASP A 110 23.92 1.41 -6.52
N MET A 111 23.05 1.84 -7.44
CA MET A 111 23.42 2.19 -8.81
C MET A 111 24.11 3.56 -8.87
N ASN A 112 25.44 3.47 -8.82
CA ASN A 112 26.51 4.32 -9.34
C ASN A 112 26.28 5.86 -9.24
N PRO A 113 27.15 6.63 -8.54
CA PRO A 113 27.06 8.09 -8.39
C PRO A 113 26.91 8.91 -9.70
N ALA A 114 27.16 8.31 -10.86
CA ALA A 114 26.89 8.86 -12.19
C ALA A 114 25.38 9.07 -12.48
N VAL A 115 24.47 8.18 -12.03
CA VAL A 115 23.01 8.32 -12.26
C VAL A 115 22.42 9.43 -11.39
N LYS A 116 22.96 9.59 -10.17
CA LYS A 116 22.62 10.68 -9.23
C LYS A 116 22.94 12.07 -9.81
N LYS A 117 23.92 12.17 -10.71
CA LYS A 117 24.32 13.43 -11.36
C LYS A 117 23.44 13.79 -12.56
N PHE A 118 22.81 12.81 -13.21
CA PHE A 118 21.92 13.01 -14.37
C PHE A 118 20.48 13.34 -13.99
N ILE A 119 20.02 12.94 -12.80
CA ILE A 119 18.69 13.30 -12.28
C ILE A 119 18.69 14.72 -11.64
N LYS A 120 19.86 15.24 -11.26
CA LYS A 120 20.01 16.51 -10.55
C LYS A 120 20.56 17.66 -11.41
N GLY A 121 20.94 17.40 -12.65
CA GLY A 121 21.31 18.40 -13.66
C GLY A 121 20.24 18.43 -14.74
#